data_AF-A0A9W6CSJ7-F1
#
_entry.id   AF-A0A9W6CSJ7-F1
#
_cell.length_a   1.000
_cell.length_b   1.000
_cell.length_c   1.000
_cell.angle_alpha   90.00
_cell.angle_beta   90.00
_cell.angle_gamma   90.00
#
_symmetry.space_group_name_H-M   'P 1'
#
loop_
_entity.id
_entity.type
_entity.pdbx_description
1 polymer ?
#
loop_
_entity_poly.entity_id
_entity_poly.type
_entity_poly.pdbx_seq_one_letter_code
_entity_poly.pdbx_strand_id
1 'polypeptide(L)'
;MSTPVQWVLRGGSGELRDGARVRIHNSRADKSIRFGEQSHGINLVWSTGAAPNATIRTRVPGAAVTYATPVAIAIDGGGFLRYQRRQTGIGLDWSDEPDHQWELTGGRQHKTVRFGESVGLLNTQHGDHLVNSTRPKGINLRWYSNLWLGSVPSDDVPEDRNEKAIGVFPTGEDLDDAVALRRAMRSVFAEYVPLPIPNGLRGSARETAQIEVSGVARITTLFHGRIDDELDWHLYIAPDPFTRHVLARHTQLHTYDKATDRKFDRLYFELMVLDGWTNETFDEFFHSADIRRGLLLQHPAWEYSEQAGGNQGTGQDLTHESQLTRTNAHVRLQGPFVNDVNHGFHPEIHPLDSIAFPLDANGEPLPGGPEHPSWPTKVLTWRVAVFTNSSFHRINGADYLKQDRVTTWLLDLPSDATPAEKPGRPRFGRQGGFGRLSASAQVSVGRTFPGLTNGSTGVGGLDASRPTAATYERYGVVSDDHDIFTDPTDGRRKLRVHVHMNEPDRWGGMYLADFHVSVGPPVVSKPT
;
A
#
# COMPACT_ATOMS: atom_id res chain seq x y z
N MET A 1 1.19 8.06 7.17
CA MET A 1 2.60 8.35 6.93
C MET A 1 2.54 9.31 5.80
N SER A 2 2.47 10.58 6.20
CA SER A 2 2.66 11.66 5.27
C SER A 2 3.91 11.33 4.47
N THR A 3 3.80 11.38 3.16
CA THR A 3 4.95 11.24 2.27
C THR A 3 6.10 12.06 2.85
N PRO A 4 7.31 11.52 3.05
CA PRO A 4 8.40 12.27 3.66
C PRO A 4 8.87 13.38 2.71
N VAL A 5 8.25 14.55 2.83
CA VAL A 5 8.51 15.75 2.03
C VAL A 5 9.67 16.56 2.61
N GLN A 6 10.87 15.99 2.53
CA GLN A 6 12.08 16.63 3.07
C GLN A 6 12.89 17.40 2.02
N TRP A 7 12.45 17.42 0.77
CA TRP A 7 13.22 17.98 -0.34
C TRP A 7 12.52 19.19 -0.94
N VAL A 8 13.29 20.17 -1.39
CA VAL A 8 12.80 21.35 -2.09
C VAL A 8 13.66 21.54 -3.34
N LEU A 9 13.02 21.58 -4.50
CA LEU A 9 13.68 21.84 -5.77
C LEU A 9 13.74 23.37 -5.99
N ARG A 10 14.91 23.96 -5.71
CA ARG A 10 15.15 25.41 -5.81
C ARG A 10 15.88 25.75 -7.12
N GLY A 11 15.97 27.03 -7.47
CA GLY A 11 16.79 27.50 -8.61
C GLY A 11 16.02 28.04 -9.82
N GLY A 12 14.69 28.10 -9.73
CA GLY A 12 13.82 28.70 -10.74
C GLY A 12 12.54 29.23 -10.10
N SER A 13 11.59 29.63 -10.95
CA SER A 13 10.24 30.06 -10.55
C SER A 13 9.20 29.37 -11.44
N GLY A 14 7.96 29.25 -10.94
CA GLY A 14 6.86 28.65 -11.70
C GLY A 14 6.91 27.12 -11.77
N GLU A 15 6.47 26.57 -12.90
CA GLU A 15 6.37 25.13 -13.14
C GLU A 15 7.74 24.50 -13.38
N LEU A 16 7.98 23.34 -12.77
CA LEU A 16 9.12 22.52 -13.06
C LEU A 16 8.89 21.79 -14.39
N ARG A 17 9.87 21.87 -15.30
CA ARG A 17 9.80 21.27 -16.64
C ARG A 17 11.02 20.40 -16.91
N ASP A 18 10.91 19.50 -17.89
CA ASP A 18 12.04 18.71 -18.39
C ASP A 18 13.24 19.62 -18.72
N GLY A 19 14.43 19.19 -18.32
CA GLY A 19 15.67 19.95 -18.47
C GLY A 19 15.85 21.07 -17.45
N ALA A 20 14.91 21.27 -16.52
CA ALA A 20 15.05 22.28 -15.48
C ALA A 20 16.30 22.04 -14.63
N ARG A 21 17.07 23.12 -14.47
CA ARG A 21 18.22 23.19 -13.57
C ARG A 21 17.73 23.47 -12.16
N VAL A 22 18.07 22.61 -11.22
CA VAL A 22 17.60 22.68 -9.84
C VAL A 22 18.75 22.55 -8.85
N ARG A 23 18.50 23.05 -7.65
CA ARG A 23 19.22 22.70 -6.42
C ARG A 23 18.31 21.79 -5.61
N ILE A 24 18.74 20.56 -5.35
CA ILE A 24 17.99 19.58 -4.56
C ILE A 24 18.33 19.81 -3.09
N HIS A 25 17.52 20.64 -2.42
CA HIS A 25 17.74 21.07 -1.05
C HIS A 25 16.96 20.21 -0.06
N ASN A 26 17.62 19.68 0.96
CA ASN A 26 16.97 18.98 2.06
C ASN A 26 16.62 19.97 3.17
N SER A 27 15.33 20.11 3.49
CA SER A 27 14.82 21.04 4.49
C SER A 27 15.24 20.69 5.92
N ARG A 28 15.48 19.41 6.23
CA ARG A 28 15.94 18.98 7.56
C ARG A 28 17.42 19.23 7.78
N ALA A 29 18.24 19.01 6.75
CA ALA A 29 19.69 19.24 6.83
C ALA A 29 20.07 20.72 6.63
N ASP A 30 19.13 21.53 6.11
CA ASP A 30 19.36 22.87 5.56
C ASP A 30 20.55 22.90 4.56
N LYS A 31 20.69 21.83 3.77
CA LYS A 31 21.80 21.62 2.84
C LYS A 31 21.29 20.97 1.56
N SER A 32 22.04 21.12 0.49
CA SER A 32 21.76 20.51 -0.81
C SER A 32 22.73 19.38 -1.11
N ILE A 33 22.26 18.35 -1.82
CA ILE A 33 23.12 17.29 -2.31
C ILE A 33 23.86 17.77 -3.56
N ARG A 34 25.15 17.48 -3.65
CA ARG A 34 25.98 17.70 -4.84
C ARG A 34 26.98 16.59 -5.03
N PHE A 35 27.57 16.50 -6.22
CA PHE A 35 28.72 15.65 -6.43
C PHE A 35 29.91 16.13 -5.59
N GLY A 36 30.61 15.17 -4.99
CA GLY A 36 31.83 15.41 -4.24
C GLY A 36 32.51 14.12 -3.83
N GLU A 37 33.78 14.22 -3.46
CA GLU A 37 34.58 13.07 -3.05
C GLU A 37 34.04 12.43 -1.76
N GLN A 38 33.91 11.11 -1.78
CA GLN A 38 33.47 10.27 -0.66
C GLN A 38 34.30 8.98 -0.70
N SER A 39 34.70 8.49 0.46
CA SER A 39 35.39 7.20 0.59
C SER A 39 34.44 6.00 0.63
N HIS A 40 33.16 6.23 0.89
CA HIS A 40 32.17 5.16 1.06
C HIS A 40 30.83 5.52 0.38
N GLY A 41 30.26 4.56 -0.35
CA GLY A 41 28.97 4.73 -1.02
C GLY A 41 29.09 5.56 -2.29
N ILE A 42 28.08 6.39 -2.56
CA ILE A 42 28.04 7.27 -3.74
C ILE A 42 28.75 8.60 -3.44
N ASN A 43 29.40 9.17 -4.46
CA ASN A 43 30.08 10.47 -4.44
C ASN A 43 29.12 11.67 -4.32
N LEU A 44 28.29 11.66 -3.29
CA LEU A 44 27.41 12.77 -2.91
C LEU A 44 27.91 13.40 -1.61
N VAL A 45 27.91 14.72 -1.54
CA VAL A 45 28.22 15.47 -0.32
C VAL A 45 27.15 16.53 -0.06
N TRP A 46 27.04 16.94 1.20
CA TRP A 46 26.22 18.08 1.57
C TRP A 46 26.90 19.40 1.20
N SER A 47 26.12 20.37 0.74
CA SER A 47 26.59 21.70 0.38
C SER A 47 25.62 22.77 0.83
N THR A 48 26.15 23.91 1.26
CA THR A 48 25.39 25.14 1.53
C THR A 48 25.30 26.04 0.29
N GLY A 49 25.89 25.64 -0.84
CA GLY A 49 25.90 26.39 -2.08
C GLY A 49 24.49 26.73 -2.57
N ALA A 50 24.33 27.94 -3.12
CA ALA A 50 23.05 28.42 -3.64
C ALA A 50 22.79 28.06 -5.11
N ALA A 51 23.86 27.73 -5.86
CA ALA A 51 23.77 27.47 -7.30
C ALA A 51 23.02 26.16 -7.61
N PRO A 52 22.16 26.14 -8.67
CA PRO A 52 21.61 24.91 -9.20
C PRO A 52 22.71 23.98 -9.72
N ASN A 53 22.67 22.72 -9.30
CA ASN A 53 23.72 21.72 -9.52
C ASN A 53 23.17 20.36 -9.98
N ALA A 54 21.90 20.32 -10.35
CA ALA A 54 21.21 19.13 -10.79
C ALA A 54 20.25 19.47 -11.95
N THR A 55 19.87 18.46 -12.72
CA THR A 55 18.91 18.56 -13.83
C THR A 55 17.83 17.49 -13.68
N ILE A 56 16.56 17.88 -13.82
CA ILE A 56 15.43 16.93 -13.84
C ILE A 56 15.08 16.61 -15.30
N ARG A 57 14.97 15.33 -15.64
CA ARG A 57 14.57 14.88 -16.98
C ARG A 57 13.30 14.04 -16.93
N THR A 58 12.38 14.27 -17.86
CA THR A 58 11.22 13.40 -18.06
C THR A 58 11.47 12.48 -19.26
N ARG A 59 10.51 11.58 -19.58
CA ARG A 59 10.57 10.76 -20.80
C ARG A 59 10.19 11.54 -22.06
N VAL A 60 9.49 12.66 -21.91
CA VAL A 60 9.01 13.50 -23.01
C VAL A 60 9.70 14.86 -22.94
N PRO A 61 10.64 15.16 -23.85
CA PRO A 61 11.38 16.42 -23.83
C PRO A 61 10.46 17.65 -23.75
N GLY A 62 10.80 18.60 -22.88
CA GLY A 62 10.03 19.83 -22.64
C GLY A 62 8.72 19.68 -21.86
N ALA A 63 8.31 18.45 -21.50
CA ALA A 63 7.09 18.23 -20.73
C ALA A 63 7.16 18.82 -19.31
N ALA A 64 6.00 19.20 -18.76
CA ALA A 64 5.88 19.57 -17.36
C ALA A 64 6.18 18.35 -16.47
N VAL A 65 6.91 18.57 -15.38
CA VAL A 65 7.10 17.56 -14.34
C VAL A 65 5.87 17.53 -13.47
N THR A 66 5.27 16.36 -13.30
CA THR A 66 4.08 16.15 -12.47
C THR A 66 4.35 15.15 -11.37
N TYR A 67 3.63 15.26 -10.24
CA TYR A 67 3.74 14.30 -9.14
C TYR A 67 3.37 12.88 -9.61
N ALA A 68 4.07 11.88 -9.07
CA ALA A 68 3.93 10.45 -9.40
C ALA A 68 4.15 10.10 -10.89
N THR A 69 4.93 10.92 -11.59
CA THR A 69 5.45 10.60 -12.94
C THR A 69 6.95 10.31 -12.86
N PRO A 70 7.44 9.23 -13.51
CA PRO A 70 8.86 8.91 -13.51
C PRO A 70 9.74 10.00 -14.13
N VAL A 71 10.80 10.38 -13.41
CA VAL A 71 11.84 11.33 -13.80
C VAL A 71 13.23 10.73 -13.58
N ALA A 72 14.22 11.25 -14.30
CA ALA A 72 15.63 11.00 -14.04
C ALA A 72 16.24 12.25 -13.38
N ILE A 73 17.15 12.04 -12.42
CA ILE A 73 17.81 13.11 -11.67
C ILE A 73 19.29 13.08 -12.00
N ALA A 74 19.79 14.06 -12.76
CA ALA A 74 21.22 14.23 -13.01
C ALA A 74 21.85 15.17 -11.99
N ILE A 75 22.98 14.79 -11.41
CA ILE A 75 23.83 15.66 -10.57
C ILE A 75 25.08 16.03 -11.37
N ASP A 76 25.43 17.31 -11.40
CA ASP A 76 26.61 17.79 -12.12
C ASP A 76 27.88 17.10 -11.63
N GLY A 77 28.68 16.60 -12.56
CA GLY A 77 29.92 15.87 -12.28
C GLY A 77 29.74 14.40 -11.89
N GLY A 78 28.52 13.95 -11.59
CA GLY A 78 28.23 12.56 -11.24
C GLY A 78 27.51 11.77 -12.34
N GLY A 79 26.51 12.36 -12.99
CA GLY A 79 25.61 11.68 -13.92
C GLY A 79 24.21 11.51 -13.35
N PHE A 80 23.44 10.55 -13.87
CA PHE A 80 22.08 10.26 -13.41
C PHE A 80 22.11 9.36 -12.17
N LEU A 81 21.39 9.76 -11.13
CA LEU A 81 21.21 8.96 -9.93
C LEU A 81 20.36 7.73 -10.25
N ARG A 82 20.84 6.55 -9.86
CA ARG A 82 20.09 5.30 -9.91
C ARG A 82 20.21 4.50 -8.63
N TYR A 83 19.21 3.67 -8.35
CA TYR A 83 19.32 2.64 -7.32
C TYR A 83 20.30 1.57 -7.78
N GLN A 84 21.19 1.19 -6.88
CA GLN A 84 22.07 0.04 -7.03
C GLN A 84 22.33 -0.54 -5.65
N ARG A 85 22.11 -1.84 -5.47
CA ARG A 85 22.44 -2.49 -4.20
C ARG A 85 23.95 -2.42 -3.96
N ARG A 86 24.35 -2.01 -2.76
CA ARG A 86 25.75 -1.93 -2.31
C ARG A 86 25.86 -2.45 -0.89
N GLN A 87 27.05 -2.97 -0.53
CA GLN A 87 27.32 -3.48 0.82
C GLN A 87 27.58 -2.36 1.84
N THR A 88 28.07 -1.20 1.37
CA THR A 88 28.42 -0.05 2.22
C THR A 88 27.83 1.25 1.67
N GLY A 89 27.40 2.14 2.56
CA GLY A 89 26.78 3.42 2.19
C GLY A 89 25.33 3.28 1.68
N ILE A 90 24.76 4.37 1.19
CA ILE A 90 23.42 4.34 0.56
C ILE A 90 23.48 3.57 -0.76
N GLY A 91 22.42 2.80 -1.06
CA GLY A 91 22.30 1.98 -2.27
C GLY A 91 22.05 2.80 -3.52
N LEU A 92 23.00 3.66 -3.87
CA LEU A 92 22.96 4.53 -5.05
C LEU A 92 24.24 4.37 -5.86
N ASP A 93 24.08 4.57 -7.16
CA ASP A 93 25.16 4.61 -8.14
C ASP A 93 24.85 5.64 -9.23
N TRP A 94 25.82 5.87 -10.10
CA TRP A 94 25.70 6.74 -11.26
C TRP A 94 25.31 5.95 -12.51
N SER A 95 24.63 6.62 -13.43
CA SER A 95 24.35 6.17 -14.79
C SER A 95 24.70 7.29 -15.77
N ASP A 96 25.32 6.94 -16.89
CA ASP A 96 25.61 7.89 -17.96
C ASP A 96 24.35 8.24 -18.77
N GLU A 97 23.36 7.34 -18.78
CA GLU A 97 22.07 7.52 -19.44
C GLU A 97 20.95 7.90 -18.44
N PRO A 98 19.93 8.66 -18.88
CA PRO A 98 18.79 8.98 -18.05
C PRO A 98 18.08 7.73 -17.50
N ASP A 99 18.08 7.59 -16.18
CA ASP A 99 17.39 6.49 -15.50
C ASP A 99 16.12 7.02 -14.81
N HIS A 100 14.97 6.81 -15.45
CA HIS A 100 13.67 7.32 -15.00
C HIS A 100 13.06 6.44 -13.89
N GLN A 101 13.79 6.31 -12.79
CA GLN A 101 13.39 5.53 -11.62
C GLN A 101 13.10 6.38 -10.39
N TRP A 102 12.91 7.70 -10.57
CA TRP A 102 12.54 8.59 -9.48
C TRP A 102 11.14 9.14 -9.71
N GLU A 103 10.39 9.36 -8.65
CA GLU A 103 9.12 10.08 -8.65
C GLU A 103 9.17 11.19 -7.62
N LEU A 104 8.64 12.35 -7.99
CA LEU A 104 8.35 13.42 -7.05
C LEU A 104 7.00 13.14 -6.41
N THR A 105 6.94 13.10 -5.08
CA THR A 105 5.72 12.78 -4.31
C THR A 105 5.40 13.91 -3.33
N GLY A 106 4.24 13.85 -2.66
CA GLY A 106 3.82 14.84 -1.65
C GLY A 106 2.80 15.87 -2.14
N GLY A 107 2.41 15.78 -3.42
CA GLY A 107 1.26 16.50 -3.99
C GLY A 107 0.29 15.54 -4.67
N ARG A 108 -0.86 16.07 -5.13
CA ARG A 108 -1.86 15.31 -5.89
C ARG A 108 -1.24 14.73 -7.15
N GLN A 109 -1.47 13.44 -7.41
CA GLN A 109 -0.98 12.74 -8.59
C GLN A 109 -1.32 13.50 -9.89
N HIS A 110 -0.35 13.53 -10.83
CA HIS A 110 -0.40 14.23 -12.11
C HIS A 110 -0.53 15.77 -12.04
N LYS A 111 -0.59 16.38 -10.85
CA LYS A 111 -0.47 17.83 -10.70
C LYS A 111 0.96 18.26 -11.06
N THR A 112 1.10 19.34 -11.80
CA THR A 112 2.40 19.96 -12.09
C THR A 112 3.12 20.37 -10.81
N VAL A 113 4.38 19.96 -10.69
CA VAL A 113 5.28 20.35 -9.60
C VAL A 113 5.78 21.77 -9.85
N ARG A 114 5.86 22.58 -8.81
CA ARG A 114 6.40 23.95 -8.90
C ARG A 114 7.71 24.07 -8.14
N PHE A 115 8.58 24.96 -8.60
CA PHE A 115 9.79 25.31 -7.86
C PHE A 115 9.45 25.81 -6.46
N GLY A 116 10.26 25.40 -5.47
CA GLY A 116 10.08 25.79 -4.08
C GLY A 116 9.04 24.97 -3.30
N GLU A 117 8.26 24.10 -3.94
CA GLU A 117 7.39 23.15 -3.24
C GLU A 117 8.23 22.08 -2.52
N SER A 118 7.75 21.66 -1.35
CA SER A 118 8.31 20.50 -0.64
C SER A 118 7.84 19.21 -1.31
N VAL A 119 8.78 18.32 -1.63
CA VAL A 119 8.55 17.06 -2.32
C VAL A 119 9.23 15.90 -1.59
N GLY A 120 8.69 14.70 -1.77
CA GLY A 120 9.40 13.45 -1.50
C GLY A 120 10.16 13.00 -2.75
N LEU A 121 11.28 12.31 -2.55
CA LEU A 121 12.05 11.67 -3.62
C LEU A 121 11.90 10.15 -3.52
N LEU A 122 10.87 9.61 -4.16
CA LEU A 122 10.63 8.17 -4.23
C LEU A 122 11.53 7.57 -5.30
N ASN A 123 12.38 6.62 -4.95
CA ASN A 123 13.02 5.77 -5.95
C ASN A 123 12.09 4.59 -6.24
N THR A 124 11.53 4.51 -7.44
CA THR A 124 10.59 3.45 -7.80
C THR A 124 11.28 2.10 -7.87
N GLN A 125 12.52 1.99 -8.33
CA GLN A 125 13.22 0.70 -8.37
C GLN A 125 13.44 0.10 -6.97
N HIS A 126 13.82 0.94 -6.00
CA HIS A 126 13.95 0.55 -4.60
C HIS A 126 12.60 0.41 -3.90
N GLY A 127 11.61 1.21 -4.32
CA GLY A 127 10.29 1.26 -3.72
C GLY A 127 10.20 2.10 -2.44
N ASP A 128 11.10 3.08 -2.25
CA ASP A 128 11.11 3.88 -1.02
C ASP A 128 11.64 5.31 -1.22
N HIS A 129 11.34 6.18 -0.27
CA HIS A 129 11.79 7.56 -0.28
C HIS A 129 13.22 7.70 0.22
N LEU A 130 14.01 8.49 -0.50
CA LEU A 130 15.30 8.96 -0.02
C LEU A 130 15.07 10.06 1.02
N VAL A 131 15.69 9.96 2.19
CA VAL A 131 15.55 10.93 3.29
C VAL A 131 16.90 11.27 3.91
N ASN A 132 17.01 12.44 4.53
CA ASN A 132 18.16 12.78 5.35
C ASN A 132 18.05 12.08 6.72
N SER A 133 19.07 11.29 7.05
CA SER A 133 19.21 10.64 8.35
C SER A 133 20.63 10.16 8.57
N THR A 134 21.09 10.20 9.82
CA THR A 134 22.45 9.86 10.23
C THR A 134 22.83 8.46 9.79
N ARG A 135 24.05 8.30 9.25
CA ARG A 135 24.64 6.99 8.91
C ARG A 135 26.06 6.91 9.42
N PRO A 136 26.54 5.71 9.80
CA PRO A 136 27.93 5.53 10.21
C PRO A 136 28.94 5.81 9.09
N LYS A 137 28.57 5.55 7.82
CA LYS A 137 29.46 5.70 6.66
C LYS A 137 28.74 6.32 5.47
N GLY A 138 29.44 7.19 4.75
CA GLY A 138 28.97 7.90 3.56
C GLY A 138 28.19 9.18 3.90
N ILE A 139 27.47 9.72 2.92
CA ILE A 139 26.52 10.82 3.16
C ILE A 139 25.34 10.35 4.05
N ASN A 140 24.83 11.27 4.90
CA ASN A 140 23.67 11.05 5.77
C ASN A 140 22.35 10.93 4.98
N LEU A 141 22.24 9.91 4.13
CA LEU A 141 21.05 9.57 3.36
C LEU A 141 20.62 8.14 3.63
N ARG A 142 19.36 7.94 4.02
CA ARG A 142 18.75 6.62 4.20
C ARG A 142 17.54 6.47 3.28
N TRP A 143 17.17 5.23 3.04
CA TRP A 143 15.80 4.90 2.61
C TRP A 143 14.88 5.07 3.82
N TYR A 144 13.68 5.61 3.63
CA TYR A 144 12.78 5.97 4.72
C TYR A 144 12.38 4.75 5.58
N SER A 145 12.17 3.59 4.98
CA SER A 145 12.02 2.29 5.66
C SER A 145 13.20 1.95 6.60
N ASN A 146 14.43 2.37 6.28
CA ASN A 146 15.60 2.15 7.13
C ASN A 146 15.65 3.04 8.38
N LEU A 147 14.75 4.01 8.53
CA LEU A 147 14.62 4.76 9.77
C LEU A 147 14.05 3.89 10.89
N TRP A 148 13.22 2.93 10.53
CA TRP A 148 12.55 2.01 11.46
C TRP A 148 13.41 0.80 11.81
N LEU A 149 14.38 0.45 10.94
CA LEU A 149 15.24 -0.72 11.11
C LEU A 149 16.50 -0.46 11.96
N GLY A 150 16.70 0.73 12.54
CA GLY A 150 17.80 0.94 13.49
C GLY A 150 18.29 2.38 13.64
N SER A 151 17.85 3.03 14.71
CA SER A 151 18.66 3.97 15.50
C SER A 151 19.36 3.18 16.61
N VAL A 152 20.46 2.52 16.27
CA VAL A 152 21.51 2.24 17.26
C VAL A 152 22.40 3.49 17.24
N PRO A 153 22.53 4.24 18.35
CA PRO A 153 23.61 5.21 18.49
C PRO A 153 24.93 4.45 18.39
N SER A 154 25.78 4.79 17.42
CA SER A 154 27.10 4.16 17.24
C SER A 154 28.18 4.78 18.11
N ASP A 155 27.82 5.58 19.11
CA ASP A 155 28.78 6.49 19.75
C ASP A 155 29.59 5.87 20.91
N ASP A 156 29.45 4.58 21.20
CA ASP A 156 30.19 3.91 22.30
C ASP A 156 31.05 2.69 21.88
N VAL A 157 31.50 2.60 20.63
CA VAL A 157 32.54 1.61 20.28
C VAL A 157 33.88 2.32 20.09
N PRO A 158 34.85 2.16 21.02
CA PRO A 158 36.18 2.74 20.90
C PRO A 158 36.86 2.27 19.61
N GLU A 159 37.36 3.23 18.84
CA GLU A 159 37.85 3.10 17.46
C GLU A 159 39.21 2.38 17.33
N ASP A 160 39.53 1.44 18.23
CA ASP A 160 40.88 0.88 18.31
C ASP A 160 40.88 -0.64 18.50
N ARG A 161 40.50 -1.38 17.45
CA ARG A 161 40.98 -2.75 17.24
C ARG A 161 41.27 -3.04 15.77
N ASN A 162 42.57 -3.03 15.49
CA ASN A 162 43.22 -3.50 14.29
C ASN A 162 42.74 -4.87 13.79
N GLU A 163 42.83 -4.99 12.47
CA GLU A 163 42.95 -6.19 11.64
C GLU A 163 43.53 -7.41 12.38
N LYS A 164 42.67 -8.40 12.68
CA LYS A 164 42.89 -9.86 12.64
C LYS A 164 41.89 -10.56 13.58
N ALA A 165 40.83 -11.14 13.00
CA ALA A 165 40.26 -12.41 13.44
C ALA A 165 39.03 -12.76 12.60
N ILE A 166 39.24 -13.65 11.64
CA ILE A 166 38.19 -14.59 11.23
C ILE A 166 38.06 -15.59 12.39
N GLY A 167 36.87 -15.67 12.98
CA GLY A 167 36.43 -16.83 13.77
C GLY A 167 36.68 -16.76 15.28
N VAL A 168 35.80 -16.06 16.01
CA VAL A 168 35.41 -16.43 17.39
C VAL A 168 33.94 -16.03 17.58
N PHE A 169 33.07 -16.98 17.93
CA PHE A 169 31.70 -16.72 18.35
C PHE A 169 31.70 -16.14 19.78
N PRO A 170 30.79 -15.21 20.14
CA PRO A 170 30.79 -14.60 21.47
C PRO A 170 30.48 -15.66 22.54
N THR A 171 31.15 -15.55 23.67
CA THR A 171 30.91 -16.37 24.86
C THR A 171 29.84 -15.75 25.76
N GLY A 172 28.88 -16.57 26.22
CA GLY A 172 28.15 -16.46 27.49
C GLY A 172 27.50 -15.12 27.86
N GLU A 173 28.30 -14.17 28.36
CA GLU A 173 27.82 -12.91 28.94
C GLU A 173 27.42 -11.85 27.88
N ASP A 174 28.02 -11.87 26.68
CA ASP A 174 27.65 -10.96 25.58
C ASP A 174 26.27 -11.28 24.96
N LEU A 175 25.74 -12.49 25.19
CA LEU A 175 24.44 -12.89 24.66
C LEU A 175 23.30 -12.28 25.47
N ASP A 176 23.45 -12.14 26.78
CA ASP A 176 22.40 -11.63 27.66
C ASP A 176 22.24 -10.11 27.49
N ASP A 177 23.32 -9.36 27.28
CA ASP A 177 23.26 -7.94 26.95
C ASP A 177 22.74 -7.70 25.53
N ALA A 178 23.11 -8.52 24.54
CA ALA A 178 22.53 -8.43 23.20
C ALA A 178 21.04 -8.82 23.17
N VAL A 179 20.61 -9.74 24.03
CA VAL A 179 19.20 -10.12 24.19
C VAL A 179 18.44 -9.04 24.96
N ALA A 180 18.99 -8.48 26.03
CA ALA A 180 18.41 -7.37 26.78
C ALA A 180 18.31 -6.09 25.95
N LEU A 181 19.34 -5.77 25.17
CA LEU A 181 19.34 -4.68 24.22
C LEU A 181 18.34 -4.93 23.08
N ARG A 182 18.25 -6.14 22.52
CA ARG A 182 17.17 -6.49 21.57
C ARG A 182 15.78 -6.37 22.18
N ARG A 183 15.62 -6.68 23.48
CA ARG A 183 14.34 -6.58 24.20
C ARG A 183 13.95 -5.13 24.48
N ALA A 184 14.91 -4.31 24.92
CA ALA A 184 14.76 -2.87 25.13
C ALA A 184 14.59 -2.10 23.81
N MET A 185 15.20 -2.58 22.72
CA MET A 185 14.98 -2.03 21.38
C MET A 185 13.63 -2.45 20.80
N ARG A 186 13.17 -3.69 21.03
CA ARG A 186 11.81 -4.13 20.66
C ARG A 186 10.73 -3.28 21.31
N SER A 187 10.92 -2.80 22.54
CA SER A 187 9.93 -1.93 23.21
C SER A 187 9.93 -0.48 22.71
N VAL A 188 10.87 -0.07 21.86
CA VAL A 188 10.98 1.29 21.31
C VAL A 188 10.63 1.33 19.82
N PHE A 189 10.66 0.20 19.12
CA PHE A 189 10.25 0.12 17.72
C PHE A 189 8.74 -0.06 17.59
N ALA A 190 8.13 0.69 16.67
CA ALA A 190 6.74 0.50 16.28
C ALA A 190 6.51 -0.98 15.94
N GLU A 191 5.53 -1.59 16.61
CA GLU A 191 5.22 -3.03 16.55
C GLU A 191 4.85 -3.51 15.13
N TYR A 192 4.62 -2.56 14.22
CA TYR A 192 4.18 -2.78 12.85
C TYR A 192 4.98 -1.92 11.88
N VAL A 193 6.10 -2.47 11.40
CA VAL A 193 6.98 -1.77 10.47
C VAL A 193 6.48 -1.97 9.04
N PRO A 194 6.27 -0.90 8.25
CA PRO A 194 5.97 -1.04 6.82
C PRO A 194 7.00 -1.88 6.08
N LEU A 195 6.51 -2.85 5.33
CA LEU A 195 7.31 -3.69 4.47
C LEU A 195 7.50 -3.03 3.10
N PRO A 196 8.64 -3.28 2.44
CA PRO A 196 8.90 -2.83 1.08
C PRO A 196 7.95 -3.53 0.11
N ILE A 197 7.44 -2.78 -0.88
CA ILE A 197 6.42 -3.27 -1.82
C ILE A 197 6.95 -3.24 -3.25
N PRO A 198 6.90 -4.38 -3.97
CA PRO A 198 7.20 -4.41 -5.40
C PRO A 198 6.32 -3.44 -6.17
N ASN A 199 6.88 -2.70 -7.14
CA ASN A 199 6.11 -1.69 -7.89
C ASN A 199 4.82 -2.21 -8.51
N GLY A 200 4.83 -3.44 -9.04
CA GLY A 200 3.65 -4.05 -9.65
C GLY A 200 2.54 -4.43 -8.66
N LEU A 201 2.81 -4.37 -7.36
CA LEU A 201 1.86 -4.68 -6.29
C LEU A 201 1.53 -3.46 -5.43
N ARG A 202 1.98 -2.25 -5.81
CA ARG A 202 1.57 -1.04 -5.10
C ARG A 202 0.10 -0.76 -5.40
N GLY A 203 -0.65 -0.37 -4.37
CA GLY A 203 -2.03 0.07 -4.54
C GLY A 203 -2.14 1.22 -5.54
N SER A 204 -3.25 1.28 -6.26
CA SER A 204 -3.42 2.25 -7.35
C SER A 204 -3.41 3.71 -6.87
N ALA A 205 -3.72 3.97 -5.59
CA ALA A 205 -3.59 5.29 -4.97
C ALA A 205 -2.13 5.68 -4.66
N ARG A 206 -1.22 4.71 -4.69
CA ARG A 206 0.21 4.84 -4.35
C ARG A 206 0.47 5.45 -2.98
N GLU A 207 -0.43 5.21 -2.04
CA GLU A 207 -0.17 5.57 -0.65
C GLU A 207 1.07 4.83 -0.14
N THR A 208 1.81 5.49 0.75
CA THR A 208 2.96 4.90 1.43
C THR A 208 2.54 3.58 2.07
N ALA A 209 3.33 2.53 1.85
CA ALA A 209 3.09 1.19 2.35
C ALA A 209 1.81 0.50 1.85
N GLN A 210 1.00 1.10 0.98
CA GLN A 210 -0.22 0.43 0.51
C GLN A 210 0.11 -0.59 -0.59
N ILE A 211 -0.13 -1.86 -0.29
CA ILE A 211 -0.07 -2.96 -1.24
C ILE A 211 -1.47 -3.20 -1.81
N GLU A 212 -1.52 -3.78 -3.00
CA GLU A 212 -2.70 -4.38 -3.57
C GLU A 212 -2.32 -5.79 -4.07
N VAL A 213 -3.02 -6.79 -3.53
CA VAL A 213 -2.80 -8.21 -3.85
C VAL A 213 -4.11 -8.86 -4.20
N SER A 214 -4.04 -9.90 -5.03
CA SER A 214 -5.21 -10.72 -5.37
C SER A 214 -4.92 -12.17 -5.03
N GLY A 215 -5.98 -12.93 -4.75
CA GLY A 215 -5.85 -14.34 -4.44
C GLY A 215 -7.20 -15.00 -4.18
N VAL A 216 -7.13 -16.29 -3.91
CA VAL A 216 -8.31 -17.08 -3.55
C VAL A 216 -8.54 -16.99 -2.06
N ALA A 217 -9.73 -16.60 -1.60
CA ALA A 217 -10.10 -16.65 -0.19
C ALA A 217 -10.07 -18.10 0.31
N ARG A 218 -9.36 -18.34 1.43
CA ARG A 218 -9.17 -19.70 1.98
C ARG A 218 -9.67 -19.87 3.39
N ILE A 219 -9.43 -18.90 4.25
CA ILE A 219 -9.72 -19.02 5.67
C ILE A 219 -10.28 -17.67 6.12
N THR A 220 -11.37 -17.72 6.87
CA THR A 220 -11.88 -16.57 7.62
C THR A 220 -11.81 -16.94 9.09
N THR A 221 -11.22 -16.10 9.91
CA THR A 221 -11.19 -16.30 11.36
C THR A 221 -11.57 -15.03 12.09
N LEU A 222 -12.05 -15.19 13.31
CA LEU A 222 -12.15 -14.11 14.28
C LEU A 222 -11.24 -14.46 15.46
N PHE A 223 -10.25 -13.62 15.74
CA PHE A 223 -9.28 -13.84 16.81
C PHE A 223 -9.57 -12.89 17.95
N HIS A 224 -9.68 -13.43 19.16
CA HIS A 224 -9.68 -12.63 20.38
C HIS A 224 -8.32 -12.80 21.06
N GLY A 225 -7.52 -11.75 21.12
CA GLY A 225 -6.15 -11.81 21.63
C GLY A 225 -6.07 -12.28 23.08
N ARG A 226 -5.05 -13.07 23.40
CA ARG A 226 -4.88 -13.64 24.76
C ARG A 226 -4.46 -12.60 25.79
N ILE A 227 -3.63 -11.67 25.34
CA ILE A 227 -2.97 -10.64 26.14
C ILE A 227 -3.41 -9.27 25.65
N ASP A 228 -3.64 -9.17 24.35
CA ASP A 228 -4.07 -7.98 23.67
C ASP A 228 -5.60 -8.10 23.61
N ASP A 229 -6.32 -7.22 24.30
CA ASP A 229 -7.79 -7.17 24.35
C ASP A 229 -8.31 -6.66 22.98
N GLU A 230 -8.09 -7.46 21.94
CA GLU A 230 -8.36 -7.13 20.55
C GLU A 230 -9.20 -8.23 19.90
N LEU A 231 -10.13 -7.81 19.04
CA LEU A 231 -11.01 -8.69 18.30
C LEU A 231 -10.80 -8.48 16.80
N ASP A 232 -10.00 -9.36 16.20
CA ASP A 232 -9.45 -9.18 14.87
C ASP A 232 -10.07 -10.16 13.88
N TRP A 233 -10.68 -9.61 12.83
CA TRP A 233 -11.12 -10.38 11.69
C TRP A 233 -9.95 -10.61 10.76
N HIS A 234 -9.71 -11.88 10.43
CA HIS A 234 -8.74 -12.25 9.40
C HIS A 234 -9.44 -12.88 8.20
N LEU A 235 -9.10 -12.41 7.01
CA LEU A 235 -9.34 -13.15 5.77
C LEU A 235 -7.99 -13.52 5.13
N TYR A 236 -7.67 -14.80 5.18
CA TYR A 236 -6.50 -15.33 4.51
C TYR A 236 -6.81 -15.61 3.04
N ILE A 237 -5.94 -15.12 2.19
CA ILE A 237 -5.94 -15.41 0.76
C ILE A 237 -4.74 -16.28 0.41
N ALA A 238 -4.89 -17.05 -0.66
CA ALA A 238 -3.77 -17.69 -1.35
C ALA A 238 -3.48 -16.87 -2.62
N PRO A 239 -2.46 -15.99 -2.61
CA PRO A 239 -2.03 -15.31 -3.82
C PRO A 239 -1.47 -16.31 -4.82
N ASP A 240 -1.46 -15.93 -6.10
CA ASP A 240 -0.87 -16.78 -7.13
C ASP A 240 0.65 -16.99 -6.89
N PRO A 241 1.24 -18.08 -7.43
CA PRO A 241 2.65 -18.39 -7.22
C PRO A 241 3.62 -17.27 -7.62
N PHE A 242 3.32 -16.50 -8.67
CA PHE A 242 4.17 -15.41 -9.11
C PHE A 242 4.14 -14.26 -8.12
N THR A 243 2.96 -13.84 -7.65
CA THR A 243 2.81 -12.81 -6.62
C THR A 243 3.55 -13.19 -5.33
N ARG A 244 3.39 -14.44 -4.85
CA ARG A 244 4.11 -14.93 -3.65
C ARG A 244 5.62 -14.86 -3.81
N HIS A 245 6.14 -15.33 -4.95
CA HIS A 245 7.56 -15.31 -5.24
C HIS A 245 8.12 -13.88 -5.32
N VAL A 246 7.40 -12.98 -5.98
CA VAL A 246 7.79 -11.57 -6.11
C VAL A 246 7.81 -10.89 -4.74
N LEU A 247 6.82 -11.12 -3.89
CA LEU A 247 6.80 -10.61 -2.51
C LEU A 247 7.96 -11.17 -1.69
N ALA A 248 8.14 -12.48 -1.67
CA ALA A 248 9.21 -13.12 -0.90
C ALA A 248 10.58 -12.59 -1.30
N ARG A 249 10.87 -12.57 -2.60
CA ARG A 249 12.14 -12.10 -3.13
C ARG A 249 12.36 -10.61 -2.84
N HIS A 250 11.35 -9.78 -3.06
CA HIS A 250 11.48 -8.35 -2.82
C HIS A 250 11.69 -8.08 -1.33
N THR A 251 10.89 -8.66 -0.44
CA THR A 251 11.08 -8.49 0.99
C THR A 251 12.45 -9.00 1.45
N GLN A 252 12.91 -10.16 0.97
CA GLN A 252 14.26 -10.67 1.27
C GLN A 252 15.39 -9.74 0.79
N LEU A 253 15.19 -9.01 -0.31
CA LEU A 253 16.19 -8.06 -0.83
C LEU A 253 16.27 -6.76 -0.03
N HIS A 254 15.17 -6.40 0.64
CA HIS A 254 14.98 -5.09 1.25
C HIS A 254 14.81 -5.13 2.78
N THR A 255 14.69 -6.32 3.39
CA THR A 255 14.69 -6.51 4.85
C THR A 255 15.83 -7.45 5.26
N TYR A 256 16.15 -7.48 6.56
CA TYR A 256 17.18 -8.38 7.11
C TYR A 256 16.65 -9.79 7.40
N ASP A 257 15.35 -10.03 7.19
CA ASP A 257 14.68 -11.27 7.55
C ASP A 257 14.67 -12.31 6.43
N LYS A 258 14.58 -13.58 6.83
CA LYS A 258 14.45 -14.72 5.92
C LYS A 258 13.01 -14.82 5.39
N ALA A 259 12.57 -13.83 4.63
CA ALA A 259 11.34 -13.92 3.87
C ALA A 259 11.45 -15.11 2.89
N THR A 260 10.49 -16.03 2.96
CA THR A 260 10.40 -17.20 2.07
C THR A 260 9.01 -17.25 1.46
N ASP A 261 8.85 -17.87 0.30
CA ASP A 261 7.54 -18.05 -0.37
C ASP A 261 6.47 -18.60 0.59
N ARG A 262 6.84 -19.55 1.46
CA ARG A 262 5.95 -20.15 2.46
C ARG A 262 5.30 -19.13 3.41
N LYS A 263 5.99 -18.02 3.71
CA LYS A 263 5.47 -16.94 4.56
C LYS A 263 4.37 -16.14 3.88
N PHE A 264 4.23 -16.25 2.55
CA PHE A 264 3.21 -15.60 1.74
C PHE A 264 2.16 -16.57 1.20
N ASP A 265 2.19 -17.85 1.63
CA ASP A 265 1.17 -18.84 1.26
C ASP A 265 -0.22 -18.47 1.80
N ARG A 266 -0.25 -17.70 2.89
CA ARG A 266 -1.44 -17.29 3.62
C ARG A 266 -1.30 -15.82 4.02
N LEU A 267 -1.18 -14.95 3.02
CA LEU A 267 -1.26 -13.52 3.27
C LEU A 267 -2.70 -13.21 3.71
N TYR A 268 -2.87 -12.39 4.73
CA TYR A 268 -4.16 -12.01 5.24
C TYR A 268 -4.22 -10.51 5.47
N PHE A 269 -5.44 -10.01 5.60
CA PHE A 269 -5.70 -8.72 6.19
C PHE A 269 -6.25 -8.88 7.61
N GLU A 270 -6.04 -7.89 8.46
CA GLU A 270 -6.39 -7.87 9.88
C GLU A 270 -7.26 -6.64 10.23
N LEU A 271 -8.54 -6.92 10.42
CA LEU A 271 -9.56 -5.90 10.55
C LEU A 271 -10.14 -5.87 11.97
N MET A 272 -9.97 -4.72 12.63
CA MET A 272 -10.62 -4.40 13.89
C MET A 272 -11.53 -3.19 13.70
N VAL A 273 -12.82 -3.45 13.48
CA VAL A 273 -13.85 -2.39 13.48
C VAL A 273 -14.82 -2.69 14.60
N LEU A 274 -15.20 -1.66 15.35
CA LEU A 274 -15.96 -1.83 16.59
C LEU A 274 -17.31 -1.13 16.53
N ASP A 275 -18.34 -1.86 16.93
CA ASP A 275 -19.66 -1.35 17.29
C ASP A 275 -19.75 -0.92 18.74
N GLY A 276 -18.93 -1.45 19.64
CA GLY A 276 -18.99 -1.05 21.05
C GLY A 276 -17.98 -1.72 21.94
N TRP A 277 -17.89 -1.17 23.14
CA TRP A 277 -17.00 -1.59 24.21
C TRP A 277 -17.64 -1.27 25.56
N THR A 278 -17.95 -2.29 26.37
CA THR A 278 -18.40 -2.13 27.76
C THR A 278 -17.33 -2.69 28.68
N ASN A 279 -16.78 -1.86 29.58
CA ASN A 279 -15.84 -2.27 30.64
C ASN A 279 -16.37 -1.76 31.98
N GLU A 280 -16.50 -2.65 32.98
CA GLU A 280 -16.65 -2.21 34.37
C GLU A 280 -15.48 -2.60 35.31
N THR A 281 -14.57 -3.56 35.01
CA THR A 281 -13.20 -3.63 35.61
C THR A 281 -12.12 -4.43 34.80
N PHE A 282 -12.31 -4.73 33.50
CA PHE A 282 -11.74 -5.81 32.64
C PHE A 282 -12.42 -7.20 32.86
N ASP A 283 -13.04 -7.87 31.86
CA ASP A 283 -14.50 -7.88 31.52
C ASP A 283 -15.03 -7.00 30.37
N GLU A 284 -14.20 -6.80 29.34
CA GLU A 284 -14.54 -6.03 28.15
C GLU A 284 -15.12 -6.91 27.01
N PHE A 285 -16.35 -6.62 26.56
CA PHE A 285 -16.90 -7.20 25.32
C PHE A 285 -16.70 -6.21 24.17
N PHE A 286 -15.82 -6.57 23.24
CA PHE A 286 -15.74 -5.91 21.94
C PHE A 286 -16.85 -6.44 21.04
N HIS A 287 -17.74 -5.56 20.61
CA HIS A 287 -18.67 -5.89 19.55
C HIS A 287 -18.03 -5.44 18.25
N SER A 288 -17.76 -6.35 17.33
CA SER A 288 -17.28 -5.93 16.02
C SER A 288 -18.41 -5.29 15.21
N ALA A 289 -18.04 -4.33 14.36
CA ALA A 289 -18.93 -3.81 13.34
C ALA A 289 -19.54 -4.94 12.50
N ASP A 290 -20.77 -4.76 12.03
CA ASP A 290 -21.41 -5.77 11.17
C ASP A 290 -20.80 -5.84 9.77
N ILE A 291 -19.66 -6.51 9.66
CA ILE A 291 -18.95 -6.79 8.41
C ILE A 291 -19.52 -7.99 7.65
N ARG A 292 -20.67 -8.55 8.07
CA ARG A 292 -21.30 -9.74 7.46
C ARG A 292 -21.40 -9.63 5.96
N ARG A 293 -21.81 -8.48 5.41
CA ARG A 293 -21.95 -8.31 3.96
C ARG A 293 -20.61 -8.16 3.24
N GLY A 294 -19.61 -7.57 3.91
CA GLY A 294 -18.25 -7.45 3.39
C GLY A 294 -17.54 -8.80 3.30
N LEU A 295 -17.78 -9.71 4.25
CA LEU A 295 -17.19 -11.05 4.26
C LEU A 295 -18.15 -12.17 3.83
N LEU A 296 -19.38 -11.83 3.44
CA LEU A 296 -20.46 -12.77 3.13
C LEU A 296 -20.67 -13.87 4.19
N LEU A 297 -20.75 -13.45 5.45
CA LEU A 297 -20.98 -14.36 6.57
C LEU A 297 -22.45 -14.84 6.62
N GLN A 298 -22.67 -16.07 7.08
CA GLN A 298 -24.03 -16.62 7.28
C GLN A 298 -24.78 -15.93 8.43
N HIS A 299 -24.07 -15.54 9.48
CA HIS A 299 -24.59 -14.89 10.68
C HIS A 299 -24.05 -13.45 10.82
N PRO A 300 -24.73 -12.57 11.58
CA PRO A 300 -24.21 -11.24 11.90
C PRO A 300 -22.85 -11.28 12.60
N ALA A 301 -21.99 -10.29 12.34
CA ALA A 301 -20.64 -10.27 12.90
C ALA A 301 -20.60 -10.23 14.45
N TRP A 302 -21.60 -9.59 15.07
CA TRP A 302 -21.70 -9.49 16.53
C TRP A 302 -21.91 -10.85 17.21
N GLU A 303 -22.62 -11.79 16.57
CA GLU A 303 -22.86 -13.14 17.11
C GLU A 303 -21.53 -13.90 17.21
N TYR A 304 -20.69 -13.80 16.19
CA TYR A 304 -19.33 -14.35 16.23
C TYR A 304 -18.45 -13.63 17.25
N SER A 305 -18.62 -12.31 17.41
CA SER A 305 -17.87 -11.54 18.40
C SER A 305 -18.16 -12.01 19.84
N GLU A 306 -19.41 -12.28 20.17
CA GLU A 306 -19.78 -12.84 21.48
C GLU A 306 -19.15 -14.23 21.72
N GLN A 307 -19.16 -15.08 20.68
CA GLN A 307 -18.56 -16.42 20.75
C GLN A 307 -17.02 -16.35 20.90
N ALA A 308 -16.36 -15.46 20.17
CA ALA A 308 -14.92 -15.25 20.25
C ALA A 308 -14.50 -14.63 21.59
N GLY A 309 -15.32 -13.71 22.13
CA GLY A 309 -15.14 -13.14 23.46
C GLY A 309 -15.01 -14.21 24.55
N GLY A 310 -15.89 -15.22 24.51
CA GLY A 310 -15.83 -16.37 25.43
C GLY A 310 -14.65 -17.33 25.20
N ASN A 311 -13.93 -17.20 24.09
CA ASN A 311 -12.86 -18.09 23.63
C ASN A 311 -11.50 -17.36 23.53
N GLN A 312 -11.22 -16.45 24.46
CA GLN A 312 -10.01 -15.61 24.45
C GLN A 312 -8.72 -16.44 24.27
N GLY A 313 -7.83 -15.94 23.40
CA GLY A 313 -6.57 -16.58 23.04
C GLY A 313 -6.70 -17.74 22.06
N THR A 314 -7.90 -18.05 21.60
CA THR A 314 -8.14 -19.03 20.54
C THR A 314 -8.85 -18.37 19.36
N GLY A 315 -8.33 -18.60 18.15
CA GLY A 315 -9.00 -18.12 16.94
C GLY A 315 -10.24 -18.97 16.65
N GLN A 316 -11.37 -18.30 16.40
CA GLN A 316 -12.57 -18.94 15.90
C GLN A 316 -12.44 -19.14 14.39
N ASP A 317 -12.53 -20.39 13.94
CA ASP A 317 -12.54 -20.72 12.51
C ASP A 317 -13.94 -20.51 11.92
N LEU A 318 -14.04 -19.56 10.98
CA LEU A 318 -15.26 -19.15 10.29
C LEU A 318 -15.18 -19.51 8.80
N THR A 319 -14.28 -20.41 8.40
CA THR A 319 -14.06 -20.80 7.00
C THR A 319 -15.31 -21.39 6.35
N HIS A 320 -16.19 -22.04 7.11
CA HIS A 320 -17.46 -22.55 6.58
C HIS A 320 -18.60 -21.53 6.68
N GLU A 321 -18.38 -20.44 7.41
CA GLU A 321 -19.37 -19.40 7.63
C GLU A 321 -19.31 -18.27 6.60
N SER A 322 -18.16 -18.07 5.94
CA SER A 322 -18.05 -17.14 4.82
C SER A 322 -18.37 -17.82 3.49
N GLN A 323 -19.21 -17.18 2.66
CA GLN A 323 -19.40 -17.62 1.27
C GLN A 323 -18.11 -17.46 0.46
N LEU A 324 -17.27 -16.46 0.75
CA LEU A 324 -16.02 -16.21 0.04
C LEU A 324 -15.08 -17.42 0.11
N THR A 325 -14.90 -17.98 1.30
CA THR A 325 -14.05 -19.15 1.52
C THR A 325 -14.71 -20.43 1.01
N ARG A 326 -16.02 -20.61 1.21
CA ARG A 326 -16.76 -21.78 0.70
C ARG A 326 -16.71 -21.92 -0.82
N THR A 327 -16.79 -20.81 -1.55
CA THR A 327 -16.78 -20.81 -3.02
C THR A 327 -15.37 -20.65 -3.60
N ASN A 328 -14.34 -20.53 -2.76
CA ASN A 328 -12.99 -20.16 -3.19
C ASN A 328 -13.00 -18.90 -4.05
N ALA A 329 -13.74 -17.88 -3.59
CA ALA A 329 -13.88 -16.62 -4.28
C ALA A 329 -12.52 -15.98 -4.54
N HIS A 330 -12.37 -15.40 -5.72
CA HIS A 330 -11.25 -14.54 -6.04
C HIS A 330 -11.49 -13.16 -5.45
N VAL A 331 -10.62 -12.76 -4.53
CA VAL A 331 -10.70 -11.49 -3.82
C VAL A 331 -9.44 -10.66 -4.07
N ARG A 332 -9.58 -9.35 -3.95
CA ARG A 332 -8.46 -8.40 -3.93
C ARG A 332 -8.43 -7.73 -2.59
N LEU A 333 -7.25 -7.63 -2.01
CA LEU A 333 -6.98 -6.94 -0.76
C LEU A 333 -6.08 -5.75 -1.04
N GLN A 334 -6.38 -4.62 -0.42
CA GLN A 334 -5.55 -3.43 -0.47
C GLN A 334 -5.51 -2.83 0.93
N GLY A 335 -4.32 -2.43 1.37
CA GLY A 335 -4.07 -1.89 2.71
C GLY A 335 -2.57 -1.72 2.93
N PRO A 336 -2.12 -1.13 4.05
CA PRO A 336 -0.70 -1.04 4.33
C PRO A 336 -0.08 -2.43 4.55
N PHE A 337 1.08 -2.70 3.94
CA PHE A 337 1.79 -3.95 4.07
C PHE A 337 2.83 -3.80 5.16
N VAL A 338 2.66 -4.54 6.25
CA VAL A 338 3.46 -4.37 7.46
C VAL A 338 3.97 -5.72 7.96
N ASN A 339 4.92 -5.67 8.87
CA ASN A 339 5.39 -6.82 9.60
C ASN A 339 5.04 -6.66 11.08
N ASP A 340 4.21 -7.55 11.61
CA ASP A 340 4.01 -7.70 13.05
C ASP A 340 5.28 -8.33 13.64
N VAL A 341 6.12 -7.48 14.25
CA VAL A 341 7.39 -7.91 14.83
C VAL A 341 7.21 -8.67 16.15
N ASN A 342 6.06 -8.54 16.82
CA ASN A 342 5.75 -9.27 18.06
C ASN A 342 5.64 -10.78 17.78
N HIS A 343 5.22 -11.14 16.57
CA HIS A 343 5.15 -12.51 16.08
C HIS A 343 6.34 -12.91 15.18
N GLY A 344 7.43 -12.11 15.19
CA GLY A 344 8.64 -12.35 14.41
C GLY A 344 8.57 -11.74 13.00
N PHE A 345 8.86 -12.54 11.98
CA PHE A 345 8.57 -12.12 10.60
C PHE A 345 7.20 -12.68 10.20
N HIS A 346 6.20 -11.80 10.31
CA HIS A 346 4.79 -12.05 10.10
C HIS A 346 4.20 -10.95 9.19
N PRO A 347 4.30 -11.12 7.85
CA PRO A 347 3.75 -10.16 6.91
C PRO A 347 2.23 -10.20 6.88
N GLU A 348 1.63 -9.03 6.89
CA GLU A 348 0.18 -8.85 6.90
C GLU A 348 -0.21 -7.54 6.21
N ILE A 349 -1.51 -7.41 5.91
CA ILE A 349 -2.11 -6.21 5.36
C ILE A 349 -2.95 -5.58 6.47
N HIS A 350 -2.59 -4.36 6.86
CA HIS A 350 -3.01 -3.72 8.11
C HIS A 350 -2.72 -2.23 8.02
N PRO A 351 -3.46 -1.28 8.58
CA PRO A 351 -4.89 -1.06 8.70
C PRO A 351 -5.38 -0.15 7.57
N LEU A 352 -6.04 -0.73 6.58
CA LEU A 352 -7.13 -0.14 5.80
C LEU A 352 -7.57 -1.26 4.91
N ASP A 353 -8.24 -2.20 5.51
CA ASP A 353 -8.34 -3.48 4.87
C ASP A 353 -9.53 -3.39 3.97
N SER A 354 -9.23 -2.92 2.77
CA SER A 354 -10.19 -2.83 1.73
C SER A 354 -10.17 -4.16 1.01
N ILE A 355 -11.37 -4.66 0.78
CA ILE A 355 -11.59 -5.88 0.02
C ILE A 355 -12.49 -5.55 -1.16
N ALA A 356 -12.13 -6.07 -2.32
CA ALA A 356 -12.98 -6.04 -3.49
C ALA A 356 -13.11 -7.45 -4.07
N PHE A 357 -14.33 -7.85 -4.42
CA PHE A 357 -14.57 -9.11 -5.12
C PHE A 357 -15.73 -9.01 -6.09
N PRO A 358 -15.68 -9.78 -7.19
CA PRO A 358 -16.73 -9.80 -8.18
C PRO A 358 -17.81 -10.83 -7.83
N LEU A 359 -19.06 -10.44 -8.06
CA LEU A 359 -20.28 -11.23 -7.91
C LEU A 359 -20.93 -11.43 -9.29
N ASP A 360 -21.48 -12.61 -9.51
CA ASP A 360 -22.27 -12.91 -10.70
C ASP A 360 -23.66 -12.22 -10.65
N ALA A 361 -24.51 -12.51 -11.65
CA ALA A 361 -25.86 -11.95 -11.72
C ALA A 361 -26.81 -12.43 -10.60
N ASN A 362 -26.48 -13.53 -9.91
CA ASN A 362 -27.23 -14.07 -8.78
C ASN A 362 -26.67 -13.58 -7.43
N GLY A 363 -25.59 -12.79 -7.43
CA GLY A 363 -24.90 -12.36 -6.22
C GLY A 363 -23.91 -13.38 -5.66
N GLU A 364 -23.56 -14.42 -6.43
CA GLU A 364 -22.59 -15.43 -6.04
C GLU A 364 -21.15 -14.95 -6.33
N PRO A 365 -20.20 -15.11 -5.39
CA PRO A 365 -18.81 -14.73 -5.63
C PRO A 365 -18.16 -15.55 -6.74
N LEU A 366 -17.40 -14.89 -7.61
CA LEU A 366 -16.69 -15.55 -8.69
C LEU A 366 -15.34 -16.12 -8.22
N PRO A 367 -14.93 -17.30 -8.74
CA PRO A 367 -13.70 -17.98 -8.31
C PRO A 367 -12.42 -17.49 -9.00
N GLY A 368 -12.49 -16.53 -9.93
CA GLY A 368 -11.34 -16.06 -10.70
C GLY A 368 -11.55 -14.71 -11.38
N GLY A 369 -10.51 -14.20 -12.04
CA GLY A 369 -10.52 -12.94 -12.77
C GLY A 369 -11.08 -13.05 -14.21
N PRO A 370 -10.86 -12.03 -15.06
CA PRO A 370 -11.37 -11.97 -16.44
C PRO A 370 -10.94 -13.12 -17.35
N GLU A 371 -9.84 -13.79 -17.02
CA GLU A 371 -9.34 -14.98 -17.69
C GLU A 371 -10.10 -16.26 -17.31
N HIS A 372 -10.85 -16.24 -16.21
CA HIS A 372 -11.60 -17.40 -15.74
C HIS A 372 -12.83 -17.64 -16.64
N PRO A 373 -13.15 -18.90 -17.03
CA PRO A 373 -14.27 -19.18 -17.94
C PRO A 373 -15.64 -18.76 -17.43
N SER A 374 -15.81 -18.59 -16.12
CA SER A 374 -17.06 -18.13 -15.50
C SER A 374 -17.17 -16.61 -15.42
N TRP A 375 -16.17 -15.85 -15.91
CA TRP A 375 -16.23 -14.39 -15.87
C TRP A 375 -17.40 -13.89 -16.73
N PRO A 376 -18.30 -13.06 -16.19
CA PRO A 376 -19.46 -12.61 -16.93
C PRO A 376 -19.09 -11.77 -18.15
N THR A 377 -19.80 -11.99 -19.26
CA THR A 377 -19.60 -11.23 -20.49
C THR A 377 -20.31 -9.89 -20.48
N LYS A 378 -21.49 -9.81 -19.84
CA LYS A 378 -22.39 -8.64 -19.93
C LYS A 378 -22.64 -7.90 -18.63
N VAL A 379 -22.84 -8.62 -17.53
CA VAL A 379 -23.26 -8.04 -16.25
C VAL A 379 -22.40 -8.62 -15.14
N LEU A 380 -21.83 -7.75 -14.33
CA LEU A 380 -21.00 -8.11 -13.18
C LEU A 380 -21.30 -7.12 -12.06
N THR A 381 -21.30 -7.58 -10.82
CA THR A 381 -21.30 -6.67 -9.67
C THR A 381 -19.95 -6.74 -8.97
N TRP A 382 -19.32 -5.60 -8.71
CA TRP A 382 -18.19 -5.54 -7.78
C TRP A 382 -18.68 -5.13 -6.41
N ARG A 383 -18.44 -5.96 -5.40
CA ARG A 383 -18.58 -5.56 -4.01
C ARG A 383 -17.27 -4.96 -3.56
N VAL A 384 -17.30 -3.73 -3.08
CA VAL A 384 -16.14 -3.02 -2.54
C VAL A 384 -16.44 -2.64 -1.10
N ALA A 385 -15.61 -3.12 -0.19
CA ALA A 385 -15.61 -2.69 1.19
C ALA A 385 -14.29 -1.99 1.51
N VAL A 386 -14.35 -0.86 2.20
CA VAL A 386 -13.16 -0.15 2.72
C VAL A 386 -13.40 0.06 4.19
N PHE A 387 -12.47 -0.43 5.00
CA PHE A 387 -12.52 -0.26 6.44
C PHE A 387 -11.28 0.47 6.91
N THR A 388 -11.41 1.31 7.94
CA THR A 388 -10.27 1.75 8.75
C THR A 388 -10.39 1.12 10.13
N ASN A 389 -9.26 0.62 10.66
CA ASN A 389 -9.26 0.02 11.99
C ASN A 389 -9.58 1.07 13.06
N SER A 390 -10.25 0.62 14.10
CA SER A 390 -10.50 1.38 15.31
C SER A 390 -9.18 1.86 15.94
N SER A 391 -9.19 3.05 16.51
CA SER A 391 -8.08 3.58 17.29
C SER A 391 -7.84 2.84 18.63
N PHE A 392 -8.70 1.88 18.99
CA PHE A 392 -8.46 0.94 20.09
C PHE A 392 -7.45 -0.15 19.75
N HIS A 393 -7.20 -0.39 18.47
CA HIS A 393 -6.20 -1.35 18.03
C HIS A 393 -4.78 -0.87 18.40
N ARG A 394 -3.92 -1.76 18.89
CA ARG A 394 -2.52 -1.56 19.32
C ARG A 394 -1.66 -0.85 18.27
N ILE A 395 -2.00 -1.04 17.00
CA ILE A 395 -1.40 -0.30 15.88
C ILE A 395 -1.62 1.20 15.91
N ASN A 396 -2.59 1.75 16.65
CA ASN A 396 -3.01 3.15 16.58
C ASN A 396 -1.86 4.17 16.76
N GLY A 397 -0.76 3.76 17.40
CA GLY A 397 0.47 4.56 17.48
C GLY A 397 1.23 4.73 16.15
N ALA A 398 0.97 3.89 15.15
CA ALA A 398 1.70 3.84 13.89
C ALA A 398 1.43 5.08 13.03
N ASP A 399 2.50 5.69 12.53
CA ASP A 399 2.39 6.92 11.74
C ASP A 399 1.60 6.75 10.44
N TYR A 400 1.43 5.52 9.92
CA TYR A 400 0.58 5.29 8.75
C TYR A 400 -0.91 5.50 9.03
N LEU A 401 -1.35 5.44 10.29
CA LEU A 401 -2.74 5.66 10.70
C LEU A 401 -3.11 7.13 10.91
N LYS A 402 -2.14 7.99 11.26
CA LYS A 402 -2.36 9.40 11.63
C LYS A 402 -2.55 10.32 10.42
N GLN A 403 -3.42 9.93 9.50
CA GLN A 403 -3.74 10.67 8.29
C GLN A 403 -5.04 10.15 7.68
N ASP A 404 -5.69 11.01 6.90
CA ASP A 404 -6.67 10.61 5.91
C ASP A 404 -6.14 9.51 4.98
N ARG A 405 -7.05 8.65 4.54
CA ARG A 405 -6.72 7.43 3.83
C ARG A 405 -7.48 7.31 2.54
N VAL A 406 -6.77 6.90 1.51
CA VAL A 406 -7.29 6.80 0.15
C VAL A 406 -7.09 5.39 -0.36
N THR A 407 -8.20 4.76 -0.70
CA THR A 407 -8.24 3.48 -1.40
C THR A 407 -8.67 3.75 -2.84
N THR A 408 -7.92 3.19 -3.79
CA THR A 408 -8.30 3.26 -5.20
C THR A 408 -8.17 1.88 -5.80
N TRP A 409 -9.28 1.40 -6.34
CA TRP A 409 -9.37 0.13 -7.03
C TRP A 409 -9.45 0.36 -8.54
N LEU A 410 -8.73 -0.47 -9.30
CA LEU A 410 -8.91 -0.60 -10.75
C LEU A 410 -9.47 -2.00 -11.05
N LEU A 411 -10.79 -2.08 -11.14
CA LEU A 411 -11.58 -3.32 -11.18
C LEU A 411 -11.93 -3.71 -12.62
N ASP A 412 -11.74 -4.98 -12.96
CA ASP A 412 -12.00 -5.45 -14.33
C ASP A 412 -13.49 -5.39 -14.70
N LEU A 413 -13.77 -5.10 -15.98
CA LEU A 413 -15.12 -5.03 -16.51
C LEU A 413 -15.59 -6.41 -17.04
N PRO A 414 -16.89 -6.60 -17.32
CA PRO A 414 -17.36 -7.75 -18.07
C PRO A 414 -16.61 -7.91 -19.40
N SER A 415 -16.44 -9.15 -19.88
CA SER A 415 -15.56 -9.41 -21.04
C SER A 415 -15.93 -8.62 -22.29
N ASP A 416 -17.23 -8.38 -22.54
CA ASP A 416 -17.71 -7.63 -23.72
C ASP A 416 -17.40 -6.12 -23.64
N ALA A 417 -17.01 -5.61 -22.46
CA ALA A 417 -16.58 -4.22 -22.30
C ALA A 417 -15.16 -3.98 -22.86
N THR A 418 -14.38 -5.04 -23.01
CA THR A 418 -13.02 -4.97 -23.54
C THR A 418 -13.12 -4.85 -25.06
N PRO A 419 -12.57 -3.79 -25.69
CA PRO A 419 -12.51 -3.73 -27.13
C PRO A 419 -11.84 -5.00 -27.66
N ALA A 420 -12.41 -5.61 -28.70
CA ALA A 420 -11.78 -6.72 -29.41
C ALA A 420 -10.56 -6.24 -30.22
N GLU A 421 -9.70 -5.42 -29.64
CA GLU A 421 -8.39 -5.17 -30.19
C GLU A 421 -7.51 -6.34 -29.84
N LYS A 422 -7.58 -7.39 -30.67
CA LYS A 422 -6.39 -8.21 -30.86
C LYS A 422 -5.28 -7.22 -31.21
N PRO A 423 -4.16 -7.16 -30.46
CA PRO A 423 -2.98 -6.46 -30.92
C PRO A 423 -2.54 -7.19 -32.18
N GLY A 424 -3.10 -6.78 -33.31
CA GLY A 424 -2.71 -7.26 -34.61
C GLY A 424 -1.25 -6.87 -34.71
N ARG A 425 -0.37 -7.87 -34.78
CA ARG A 425 1.04 -7.67 -35.15
C ARG A 425 1.06 -6.59 -36.23
N PRO A 426 1.87 -5.53 -36.10
CA PRO A 426 1.93 -4.48 -37.09
C PRO A 426 2.16 -5.13 -38.45
N ARG A 427 1.11 -5.21 -39.28
CA ARG A 427 1.23 -5.65 -40.66
C ARG A 427 1.86 -4.47 -41.40
N PHE A 428 3.19 -4.40 -41.31
CA PHE A 428 4.00 -3.62 -42.21
C PHE A 428 3.61 -4.02 -43.64
N GLY A 429 2.97 -3.13 -44.40
CA GLY A 429 2.82 -3.36 -45.84
C GLY A 429 1.55 -2.94 -46.56
N ARG A 430 0.59 -2.21 -45.97
CA ARG A 430 -0.49 -1.59 -46.77
C ARG A 430 -0.99 -0.27 -46.19
N GLN A 431 -0.45 0.83 -46.69
CA GLN A 431 -1.05 2.17 -46.59
C GLN A 431 -2.31 2.20 -47.48
N GLY A 432 -3.45 1.77 -46.94
CA GLY A 432 -4.75 1.91 -47.58
C GLY A 432 -5.74 2.41 -46.54
N GLY A 433 -5.92 3.73 -46.48
CA GLY A 433 -6.70 4.45 -45.47
C GLY A 433 -8.20 4.20 -45.53
N PHE A 434 -8.65 3.07 -44.97
CA PHE A 434 -10.02 2.96 -44.45
C PHE A 434 -9.98 3.22 -42.95
N GLY A 435 -10.58 4.34 -42.53
CA GLY A 435 -10.75 4.71 -41.13
C GLY A 435 -11.37 3.54 -40.36
N ARG A 436 -10.62 3.00 -39.41
CA ARG A 436 -11.07 1.87 -38.59
C ARG A 436 -12.14 2.39 -37.64
N LEU A 437 -13.41 2.05 -37.89
CA LEU A 437 -14.48 2.30 -36.95
C LEU A 437 -14.16 1.52 -35.66
N SER A 438 -13.83 2.24 -34.59
CA SER A 438 -13.70 1.67 -33.26
C SER A 438 -15.08 1.64 -32.63
N ALA A 439 -15.76 0.50 -32.70
CA ALA A 439 -16.97 0.29 -31.92
C ALA A 439 -16.58 -0.03 -30.48
N SER A 440 -16.81 0.91 -29.55
CA SER A 440 -16.69 0.65 -28.12
C SER A 440 -18.06 0.30 -27.55
N ALA A 441 -18.14 -0.81 -26.80
CA ALA A 441 -19.35 -1.12 -26.05
C ALA A 441 -19.62 -0.04 -25.00
N GLN A 442 -20.89 0.37 -24.89
CA GLN A 442 -21.33 1.29 -23.85
C GLN A 442 -21.32 0.54 -22.52
N VAL A 443 -20.64 1.10 -21.52
CA VAL A 443 -20.60 0.55 -20.16
C VAL A 443 -21.38 1.49 -19.27
N SER A 444 -22.33 0.95 -18.50
CA SER A 444 -23.02 1.67 -17.44
C SER A 444 -22.65 1.08 -16.10
N VAL A 445 -22.59 1.93 -15.08
CA VAL A 445 -22.30 1.54 -13.70
C VAL A 445 -23.41 2.10 -12.83
N GLY A 446 -24.15 1.21 -12.16
CA GLY A 446 -25.03 1.55 -11.06
C GLY A 446 -24.31 1.31 -9.74
N ARG A 447 -24.61 2.11 -8.72
CA ARG A 447 -24.08 1.93 -7.36
C ARG A 447 -25.22 1.75 -6.38
N THR A 448 -25.15 0.74 -5.53
CA THR A 448 -26.05 0.56 -4.40
C THR A 448 -25.24 0.42 -3.11
N PHE A 449 -25.82 0.86 -2.00
CA PHE A 449 -25.28 0.64 -0.68
C PHE A 449 -26.14 -0.48 -0.07
N PRO A 450 -25.64 -1.73 -0.03
CA PRO A 450 -26.44 -2.84 0.46
C PRO A 450 -26.75 -2.65 1.95
N GLY A 451 -25.86 -1.96 2.65
CA GLY A 451 -25.98 -1.59 4.04
C GLY A 451 -25.27 -2.51 5.01
N LEU A 452 -24.86 -1.93 6.12
CA LEU A 452 -24.27 -2.61 7.26
C LEU A 452 -25.32 -2.60 8.37
N THR A 453 -25.64 -3.78 8.94
CA THR A 453 -26.75 -3.87 9.91
C THR A 453 -26.22 -3.81 11.34
N ASN A 454 -26.41 -2.70 12.03
CA ASN A 454 -26.15 -2.59 13.47
C ASN A 454 -27.27 -3.30 14.27
N GLY A 455 -27.28 -4.63 14.23
CA GLY A 455 -28.36 -5.47 14.72
C GLY A 455 -28.34 -5.77 16.22
N SER A 456 -27.46 -5.16 17.02
CA SER A 456 -27.39 -5.46 18.46
C SER A 456 -28.51 -4.76 19.25
N THR A 457 -29.78 -5.09 18.99
CA THR A 457 -30.95 -4.44 19.60
C THR A 457 -31.19 -4.81 21.08
N GLY A 458 -30.16 -5.17 21.85
CA GLY A 458 -30.34 -5.78 23.17
C GLY A 458 -29.31 -5.44 24.25
N VAL A 459 -28.14 -4.88 23.92
CA VAL A 459 -27.10 -4.60 24.93
C VAL A 459 -27.18 -3.13 25.34
N GLY A 460 -28.09 -2.84 26.27
CA GLY A 460 -28.34 -1.49 26.77
C GLY A 460 -27.09 -0.87 27.40
N GLY A 461 -26.57 0.19 26.80
CA GLY A 461 -25.47 0.99 27.34
C GLY A 461 -24.56 1.62 26.29
N LEU A 462 -24.47 1.02 25.11
CA LEU A 462 -23.52 1.41 24.06
C LEU A 462 -24.10 2.37 23.00
N ASP A 463 -25.42 2.40 22.85
CA ASP A 463 -26.10 3.02 21.70
C ASP A 463 -26.07 4.55 21.65
N ALA A 464 -25.82 5.25 22.77
CA ALA A 464 -25.87 6.71 22.78
C ALA A 464 -24.68 7.39 22.08
N SER A 465 -23.59 6.66 21.80
CA SER A 465 -22.34 7.23 21.27
C SER A 465 -21.86 6.59 19.95
N ARG A 466 -22.74 5.79 19.33
CA ARG A 466 -22.52 5.09 18.06
C ARG A 466 -22.92 5.96 16.86
N PRO A 467 -22.35 5.71 15.67
CA PRO A 467 -22.93 6.18 14.43
C PRO A 467 -24.32 5.54 14.24
N THR A 468 -25.31 6.32 13.80
CA THR A 468 -26.66 5.78 13.55
C THR A 468 -26.67 4.94 12.28
N ALA A 469 -27.64 4.03 12.11
CA ALA A 469 -27.75 3.19 10.91
C ALA A 469 -27.71 4.00 9.59
N ALA A 470 -28.21 5.24 9.59
CA ALA A 470 -28.18 6.14 8.43
C ALA A 470 -26.78 6.69 8.09
N THR A 471 -25.85 6.73 9.04
CA THR A 471 -24.46 7.18 8.84
C THR A 471 -23.45 6.02 8.83
N TYR A 472 -23.90 4.81 9.17
CA TYR A 472 -23.06 3.65 9.42
C TYR A 472 -22.41 3.08 8.15
N GLU A 473 -23.15 3.03 7.04
CA GLU A 473 -22.66 2.50 5.75
C GLU A 473 -21.55 3.33 5.09
N ARG A 474 -21.38 4.56 5.57
CA ARG A 474 -20.40 5.53 5.09
C ARG A 474 -19.70 6.23 6.24
N TYR A 475 -19.54 5.54 7.37
CA TYR A 475 -18.93 6.12 8.54
C TYR A 475 -17.45 6.45 8.26
N GLY A 476 -17.03 7.68 8.58
CA GLY A 476 -15.67 8.13 8.30
C GLY A 476 -15.37 8.39 6.82
N VAL A 477 -16.33 8.28 5.89
CA VAL A 477 -16.11 8.57 4.46
C VAL A 477 -16.13 10.07 4.20
N VAL A 478 -15.02 10.62 3.72
CA VAL A 478 -14.90 12.01 3.24
C VAL A 478 -15.50 12.15 1.84
N SER A 479 -15.11 11.27 0.93
CA SER A 479 -15.64 11.24 -0.43
C SER A 479 -15.55 9.84 -1.03
N ASP A 480 -16.44 9.55 -1.95
CA ASP A 480 -16.38 8.33 -2.75
C ASP A 480 -16.86 8.60 -4.19
N ASP A 481 -16.06 8.17 -5.16
CA ASP A 481 -16.30 8.41 -6.58
C ASP A 481 -16.01 7.15 -7.40
N HIS A 482 -16.62 7.07 -8.58
CA HIS A 482 -16.33 5.99 -9.52
C HIS A 482 -16.49 6.44 -10.97
N ASP A 483 -15.65 5.89 -11.84
CA ASP A 483 -15.67 6.15 -13.27
C ASP A 483 -15.11 4.97 -14.07
N ILE A 484 -15.30 4.99 -15.39
CA ILE A 484 -14.62 4.07 -16.29
C ILE A 484 -13.29 4.68 -16.71
N PHE A 485 -12.20 4.05 -16.29
CA PHE A 485 -10.84 4.52 -16.48
C PHE A 485 -10.07 3.57 -17.41
N THR A 486 -9.10 4.08 -18.18
CA THR A 486 -8.18 3.22 -18.95
C THR A 486 -6.90 3.06 -18.15
N ASP A 487 -6.63 1.86 -17.66
CA ASP A 487 -5.45 1.56 -16.87
C ASP A 487 -4.19 1.73 -17.74
N PRO A 488 -3.28 2.66 -17.40
CA PRO A 488 -2.07 2.89 -18.19
C PRO A 488 -1.11 1.69 -18.20
N THR A 489 -1.28 0.73 -17.28
CA THR A 489 -0.41 -0.44 -17.13
C THR A 489 -0.70 -1.49 -18.19
N ASP A 490 -1.97 -1.74 -18.50
CA ASP A 490 -2.40 -2.79 -19.43
C ASP A 490 -3.26 -2.27 -20.60
N GLY A 491 -3.60 -0.97 -20.61
CA GLY A 491 -4.42 -0.34 -21.63
C GLY A 491 -5.90 -0.74 -21.59
N ARG A 492 -6.34 -1.52 -20.60
CA ARG A 492 -7.72 -2.00 -20.51
C ARG A 492 -8.59 -0.97 -19.81
N ARG A 493 -9.86 -0.91 -20.23
CA ARG A 493 -10.90 -0.18 -19.50
C ARG A 493 -11.23 -0.94 -18.22
N LYS A 494 -11.25 -0.22 -17.10
CA LYS A 494 -11.54 -0.72 -15.75
C LYS A 494 -12.54 0.20 -15.07
N LEU A 495 -13.31 -0.36 -14.15
CA LEU A 495 -14.06 0.43 -13.18
C LEU A 495 -13.05 0.94 -12.15
N ARG A 496 -12.86 2.25 -12.10
CA ARG A 496 -12.08 2.88 -11.03
C ARG A 496 -13.05 3.23 -9.90
N VAL A 497 -12.75 2.76 -8.70
CA VAL A 497 -13.46 3.13 -7.47
C VAL A 497 -12.49 3.84 -6.55
N HIS A 498 -12.83 5.03 -6.11
CA HIS A 498 -12.03 5.86 -5.22
C HIS A 498 -12.79 6.10 -3.93
N VAL A 499 -12.19 5.79 -2.79
CA VAL A 499 -12.77 6.02 -1.46
C VAL A 499 -11.74 6.75 -0.62
N HIS A 500 -12.13 7.92 -0.12
CA HIS A 500 -11.34 8.74 0.79
C HIS A 500 -12.00 8.71 2.16
N MET A 501 -11.30 8.15 3.14
CA MET A 501 -11.68 8.04 4.53
C MET A 501 -10.94 9.11 5.35
N ASN A 502 -11.58 9.60 6.41
CA ASN A 502 -10.92 10.39 7.44
C ASN A 502 -9.82 9.57 8.12
N GLU A 503 -8.92 10.26 8.83
CA GLU A 503 -8.11 9.62 9.87
C GLU A 503 -9.00 8.72 10.75
N PRO A 504 -8.60 7.47 11.03
CA PRO A 504 -9.41 6.55 11.80
C PRO A 504 -9.65 7.06 13.21
N ASP A 505 -10.89 7.01 13.67
CA ASP A 505 -11.23 7.35 15.04
C ASP A 505 -11.44 6.09 15.90
N ARG A 506 -12.00 6.26 17.09
CA ARG A 506 -12.25 5.14 18.02
C ARG A 506 -13.13 4.03 17.46
N TRP A 507 -13.94 4.29 16.44
CA TRP A 507 -14.79 3.29 15.82
C TRP A 507 -14.20 2.77 14.52
N GLY A 508 -13.18 3.45 13.99
CA GLY A 508 -12.65 3.20 12.67
C GLY A 508 -13.50 3.89 11.62
N GLY A 509 -13.73 3.21 10.51
CA GLY A 509 -14.41 3.79 9.36
C GLY A 509 -14.88 2.66 8.46
N MET A 510 -16.02 2.87 7.80
CA MET A 510 -16.64 1.82 7.01
C MET A 510 -17.27 2.39 5.76
N TYR A 511 -17.06 1.65 4.69
CA TYR A 511 -17.65 1.85 3.40
C TYR A 511 -17.99 0.49 2.83
N LEU A 512 -19.21 0.30 2.35
CA LEU A 512 -19.60 -0.88 1.59
C LEU A 512 -20.54 -0.48 0.45
N ALA A 513 -20.14 -0.78 -0.78
CA ALA A 513 -20.95 -0.52 -1.95
C ALA A 513 -20.86 -1.66 -2.97
N ASP A 514 -22.00 -1.90 -3.63
CA ASP A 514 -22.09 -2.78 -4.78
C ASP A 514 -22.15 -1.93 -6.05
N PHE A 515 -21.21 -2.19 -6.96
CA PHE A 515 -21.11 -1.53 -8.26
C PHE A 515 -21.59 -2.47 -9.36
N HIS A 516 -22.82 -2.27 -9.82
CA HIS A 516 -23.45 -3.05 -10.88
C HIS A 516 -22.98 -2.54 -12.24
N VAL A 517 -22.09 -3.28 -12.87
CA VAL A 517 -21.54 -2.98 -14.19
C VAL A 517 -22.33 -3.74 -15.25
N SER A 518 -22.83 -3.03 -16.26
CA SER A 518 -23.49 -3.64 -17.40
C SER A 518 -22.96 -3.13 -18.74
N VAL A 519 -22.89 -4.02 -19.72
CA VAL A 519 -22.44 -3.73 -21.08
C VAL A 519 -23.65 -3.69 -22.02
N GLY A 520 -23.92 -2.50 -22.55
CA GLY A 520 -24.94 -2.27 -23.56
C GLY A 520 -24.47 -2.63 -24.97
N PRO A 521 -25.37 -2.59 -25.96
CA PRO A 521 -24.99 -2.79 -27.36
C PRO A 521 -23.93 -1.75 -27.80
N PRO A 522 -23.04 -2.10 -28.74
CA PRO A 522 -22.06 -1.16 -29.27
C PRO A 522 -22.75 0.06 -29.89
N VAL A 523 -22.32 1.26 -29.51
CA VAL A 523 -22.78 2.50 -30.15
C VAL A 523 -21.81 2.81 -31.28
N VAL A 524 -22.28 2.73 -32.52
CA VAL A 524 -21.49 3.14 -33.69
C VAL A 524 -21.54 4.67 -33.77
N SER A 525 -20.49 5.33 -33.29
CA SER A 525 -20.30 6.75 -33.56
C SER A 525 -19.86 6.93 -35.01
N LYS A 526 -20.53 7.81 -35.75
CA LYS A 526 -20.01 8.26 -37.05
C LYS A 526 -18.70 9.01 -36.79
N PRO A 527 -17.62 8.75 -37.55
CA PRO A 527 -16.39 9.52 -37.42
C PRO A 527 -16.71 11.00 -37.70
N THR A 528 -16.37 11.87 -36.76
CA THR A 528 -16.44 13.33 -36.88
C THR A 528 -15.29 13.88 -37.68
#